data_AF-A0A0C2XPM5-F1
#
_entry.id   AF-A0A0C2XPM5-F1
#
_cell.length_a   1.000
_cell.length_b   1.000
_cell.length_c   1.000
_cell.angle_alpha   90.00
_cell.angle_beta   90.00
_cell.angle_gamma   90.00
#
_symmetry.space_group_name_H-M   'P 1'
#
loop_
_entity.id
_entity.type
_entity.pdbx_description
1 polymer ?
#
loop_
_entity_poly.entity_id
_entity_poly.type
_entity_poly.pdbx_seq_one_letter_code
_entity_poly.pdbx_strand_id
1 'polypeptide(L)'
;MDASLIELTQITPSLAPFYSFNSSSEVDKSLGTLGAAAAFDELKRRGCSLASKSWVDNHWSLVLWKLSGMALLDPHQEKDQTRRKWCWSEVMRQLLYRYERELNQGKRPALRMVTTQDASAACPMVLCISDIFWSERGRTADGLASDRVPELEVTDGWYRLRAAVDTPMARAVGRGVIRIGRKIGVAGARLSSEKKEPSEVLEAYNNVKLLLSGNSSHLMPWHAKLGFQRMPFISTLHSLTTDGGCIAVLNALVTKVYPVAYFEFFEDGGQKRREGPRSEAEETKLYDKWKKGREQEACKLRSELDKRFNRFENYADRLISRAGTRFNPSDDESPPANIDELYDLLEDPTEASATVARLNPVEAGWLARHLHASIAKEKAKAGDDIESDLKKCYPPREVRSFRVVVVQDAWTRRRPANRVAQITVWDALGLCSEEGSTNVFQVGQKYLITNLIPTQQSAWMNHEPGSQIFLSTRRDSRWTRTQ
;
A
#
# COMPACT_ATOMS: atom_id res chain seq x y z
N MET A 1 -24.39 23.92 39.96
CA MET A 1 -24.60 23.73 38.51
C MET A 1 -26.07 23.43 38.33
N ASP A 2 -26.76 24.12 37.43
CA ASP A 2 -28.18 23.84 37.12
C ASP A 2 -28.35 22.37 36.71
N ALA A 3 -29.42 21.71 37.15
CA ALA A 3 -29.70 20.30 36.85
C ALA A 3 -29.73 20.01 35.33
N SER A 4 -30.13 21.01 34.54
CA SER A 4 -30.11 20.96 33.07
C SER A 4 -28.69 20.85 32.49
N LEU A 5 -27.69 21.47 33.11
CA LEU A 5 -26.30 21.41 32.63
C LEU A 5 -25.66 20.05 32.92
N ILE A 6 -26.05 19.39 34.02
CA ILE A 6 -25.56 18.03 34.36
C ILE A 6 -26.05 17.03 33.31
N GLU A 7 -27.31 17.13 32.88
CA GLU A 7 -27.88 16.30 31.82
C GLU A 7 -27.09 16.42 30.50
N LEU A 8 -26.67 17.64 30.12
CA LEU A 8 -25.88 17.88 28.91
C LEU A 8 -24.52 17.17 28.91
N THR A 9 -23.91 16.96 30.08
CA THR A 9 -22.62 16.27 30.18
C THR A 9 -22.70 14.78 29.84
N GLN A 10 -23.90 14.19 29.91
CA GLN A 10 -24.14 12.79 29.61
C GLN A 10 -24.44 12.55 28.12
N ILE A 11 -24.71 13.61 27.36
CA ILE A 11 -25.00 13.50 25.92
C ILE A 11 -23.73 13.09 25.17
N THR A 12 -23.75 11.85 24.69
CA THR A 12 -22.73 11.24 23.82
C THR A 12 -23.40 10.72 22.54
N PRO A 13 -22.65 10.46 21.46
CA PRO A 13 -23.25 9.90 20.24
C PRO A 13 -23.97 8.56 20.42
N SER A 14 -23.64 7.79 21.47
CA SER A 14 -24.30 6.53 21.82
C SER A 14 -25.57 6.73 22.64
N LEU A 15 -25.62 7.74 23.52
CA LEU A 15 -26.79 8.03 24.37
C LEU A 15 -27.77 9.02 23.75
N ALA A 16 -27.32 9.87 22.81
CA ALA A 16 -28.14 10.87 22.15
C ALA A 16 -29.39 10.34 21.41
N PRO A 17 -29.42 9.11 20.83
CA PRO A 17 -30.64 8.53 20.28
C PRO A 17 -31.80 8.43 21.28
N PHE A 18 -31.50 8.28 22.57
CA PHE A 18 -32.50 8.14 23.63
C PHE A 18 -32.94 9.49 24.23
N TYR A 19 -32.28 10.59 23.84
CA TYR A 19 -32.65 11.92 24.29
C TYR A 19 -33.89 12.42 23.57
N SER A 20 -34.75 13.13 24.30
CA SER A 20 -35.92 13.80 23.74
C SER A 20 -36.20 15.12 24.46
N PHE A 21 -36.72 16.09 23.73
CA PHE A 21 -37.15 17.35 24.32
C PHE A 21 -38.58 17.23 24.83
N ASN A 22 -38.84 17.88 25.97
CA ASN A 22 -40.19 18.04 26.49
C ASN A 22 -40.93 19.10 25.68
N SER A 23 -42.13 18.77 25.21
CA SER A 23 -43.02 19.71 24.53
C SER A 23 -43.54 20.74 25.53
N SER A 24 -43.11 22.00 25.42
CA SER A 24 -43.54 23.10 26.30
C SER A 24 -44.62 24.01 25.69
N SER A 25 -45.03 23.76 24.44
CA SER A 25 -45.99 24.59 23.69
C SER A 25 -47.38 23.96 23.66
N GLU A 26 -48.46 24.76 23.81
CA GLU A 26 -49.84 24.23 23.72
C GLU A 26 -50.19 23.63 22.34
N VAL A 27 -49.50 24.07 21.28
CA VAL A 27 -49.64 23.56 19.91
C VAL A 27 -48.91 22.22 19.71
N ASP A 28 -47.92 21.92 20.55
CA ASP A 28 -47.06 20.72 20.46
C ASP A 28 -47.49 19.61 21.45
N LYS A 29 -48.59 19.79 22.20
CA LYS A 29 -49.11 18.79 23.15
C LYS A 29 -49.61 17.51 22.46
N SER A 30 -49.93 17.56 21.17
CA SER A 30 -50.38 16.41 20.37
C SER A 30 -49.24 15.47 19.92
N LEU A 31 -47.97 15.89 20.03
CA LEU A 31 -46.79 15.10 19.63
C LEU A 31 -46.08 14.39 20.80
N GLY A 32 -46.43 14.69 22.05
CA GLY A 32 -45.80 14.09 23.23
C GLY A 32 -44.31 14.42 23.34
N THR A 33 -43.45 13.46 22.97
CA THR A 33 -42.00 13.44 23.20
C THR A 33 -41.22 13.78 21.92
N LEU A 34 -40.45 14.87 21.91
CA LEU A 34 -39.74 15.37 20.73
C LEU A 34 -38.35 14.72 20.60
N GLY A 35 -38.31 13.47 20.13
CA GLY A 35 -37.08 12.70 19.86
C GLY A 35 -36.75 12.53 18.37
N ALA A 36 -35.79 11.65 18.07
CA ALA A 36 -35.36 11.35 16.70
C ALA A 36 -36.51 10.89 15.77
N ALA A 37 -37.48 10.13 16.31
CA ALA A 37 -38.65 9.70 15.55
C ALA A 37 -39.53 10.87 15.11
N ALA A 38 -39.85 11.79 16.03
CA ALA A 38 -40.59 13.01 15.72
C ALA A 38 -39.84 13.88 14.69
N ALA A 39 -38.49 13.90 14.75
CA ALA A 39 -37.68 14.68 13.82
C ALA A 39 -37.75 14.10 12.40
N PHE A 40 -37.79 12.78 12.28
CA PHE A 40 -38.00 12.09 11.01
C PHE A 40 -39.39 12.42 10.42
N ASP A 41 -40.45 12.33 11.21
CA ASP A 41 -41.81 12.63 10.75
C ASP A 41 -41.95 14.09 10.32
N GLU A 42 -41.36 15.02 11.08
CA GLU A 42 -41.34 16.44 10.75
C GLU A 42 -40.56 16.74 9.45
N LEU A 43 -39.43 16.06 9.22
CA LEU A 43 -38.70 16.16 7.95
C LEU A 43 -39.57 15.67 6.79
N LYS A 44 -40.28 14.53 6.95
CA LYS A 44 -41.20 14.02 5.93
C LYS A 44 -42.33 14.99 5.64
N ARG A 45 -42.92 15.59 6.67
CA ARG A 45 -43.97 16.61 6.54
C ARG A 45 -43.49 17.84 5.76
N ARG A 46 -42.22 18.21 5.89
CA ARG A 46 -41.58 19.31 5.15
C ARG A 46 -41.13 18.95 3.74
N GLY A 47 -41.45 17.75 3.24
CA GLY A 47 -41.10 17.31 1.89
C GLY A 47 -39.69 16.75 1.76
N CYS A 48 -38.99 16.45 2.85
CA CYS A 48 -37.65 15.85 2.83
C CYS A 48 -37.73 14.34 2.55
N SER A 49 -38.17 13.97 1.35
CA SER A 49 -38.48 12.57 0.96
C SER A 49 -37.25 11.66 0.97
N LEU A 50 -36.05 12.17 0.68
CA LEU A 50 -34.82 11.37 0.61
C LEU A 50 -34.25 10.97 1.98
N ALA A 51 -34.68 11.61 3.07
CA ALA A 51 -34.19 11.31 4.41
C ALA A 51 -34.70 9.93 4.86
N SER A 52 -33.81 8.99 5.14
CA SER A 52 -34.16 7.71 5.76
C SER A 52 -34.19 7.84 7.29
N LYS A 53 -34.81 6.86 7.97
CA LYS A 53 -34.82 6.79 9.43
C LYS A 53 -33.40 6.73 9.99
N SER A 54 -32.57 5.84 9.43
CA SER A 54 -31.16 5.68 9.82
C SER A 54 -30.31 6.93 9.60
N TRP A 55 -30.58 7.70 8.54
CA TRP A 55 -29.95 8.98 8.29
C TRP A 55 -30.29 10.01 9.39
N VAL A 56 -31.57 10.08 9.78
CA VAL A 56 -32.01 10.97 10.88
C VAL A 56 -31.42 10.54 12.21
N ASP A 57 -31.44 9.25 12.56
CA ASP A 57 -30.93 8.75 13.84
C ASP A 57 -29.42 9.04 14.01
N ASN A 58 -28.64 8.86 12.94
CA ASN A 58 -27.22 9.21 12.93
C ASN A 58 -27.00 10.72 13.14
N HIS A 59 -27.69 11.57 12.35
CA HIS A 59 -27.46 13.01 12.44
C HIS A 59 -28.05 13.66 13.68
N TRP A 60 -29.16 13.15 14.19
CA TRP A 60 -29.72 13.52 15.48
C TRP A 60 -28.65 13.41 16.57
N SER A 61 -27.99 12.25 16.64
CA SER A 61 -26.96 11.98 17.63
C SER A 61 -25.77 12.95 17.57
N LEU A 62 -25.27 13.22 16.36
CA LEU A 62 -24.15 14.14 16.15
C LEU A 62 -24.51 15.61 16.34
N VAL A 63 -25.74 16.01 15.98
CA VAL A 63 -26.24 17.37 16.20
C VAL A 63 -26.41 17.64 17.68
N LEU A 64 -27.05 16.73 18.43
CA LEU A 64 -27.18 16.85 19.88
C LEU A 64 -25.81 16.88 20.55
N TRP A 65 -24.92 15.95 20.24
CA TRP A 65 -23.59 15.94 20.86
C TRP A 65 -22.80 17.25 20.63
N LYS A 66 -22.93 17.83 19.44
CA LYS A 66 -22.34 19.13 19.15
C LYS A 66 -23.01 20.25 19.95
N LEU A 67 -24.34 20.29 19.97
CA LEU A 67 -25.09 21.34 20.66
C LEU A 67 -24.90 21.29 22.18
N SER A 68 -24.84 20.10 22.79
CA SER A 68 -24.57 19.94 24.22
C SER A 68 -23.17 20.44 24.56
N GLY A 69 -22.17 20.10 23.74
CA GLY A 69 -20.81 20.62 23.89
C GLY A 69 -20.72 22.15 23.75
N MET A 70 -21.50 22.75 22.84
CA MET A 70 -21.57 24.21 22.70
C MET A 70 -22.24 24.89 23.90
N ALA A 71 -23.35 24.32 24.38
CA ALA A 71 -24.06 24.80 25.56
C ALA A 71 -23.21 24.72 26.83
N LEU A 72 -22.40 23.67 26.97
CA LEU A 72 -21.44 23.52 28.07
C LEU A 72 -20.24 24.48 27.96
N LEU A 73 -19.86 24.86 26.74
CA LEU A 73 -18.75 25.80 26.50
C LEU A 73 -19.14 27.24 26.85
N ASP A 74 -20.37 27.64 26.55
CA ASP A 74 -20.92 28.95 26.91
C ASP A 74 -22.31 28.83 27.57
N PRO A 75 -22.37 28.50 28.88
CA PRO A 75 -23.63 28.35 29.60
C PRO A 75 -24.44 29.65 29.71
N HIS A 76 -23.80 30.82 29.58
CA HIS A 76 -24.49 32.11 29.64
C HIS A 76 -25.34 32.34 28.40
N GLN A 77 -24.85 31.92 27.23
CA GLN A 77 -25.61 31.95 25.99
C GLN A 77 -26.92 31.17 26.08
N GLU A 78 -26.95 30.05 26.82
CA GLU A 78 -28.15 29.21 26.94
C GLU A 78 -29.23 29.81 27.87
N LYS A 79 -28.88 30.80 28.69
CA LYS A 79 -29.86 31.55 29.52
C LYS A 79 -30.62 32.60 28.70
N ASP A 80 -30.02 33.09 27.62
CA ASP A 80 -30.67 34.03 26.70
C ASP A 80 -31.56 33.26 25.73
N GLN A 81 -32.88 33.41 25.88
CA GLN A 81 -33.88 32.72 25.04
C GLN A 81 -33.70 32.97 23.54
N THR A 82 -33.16 34.11 23.15
CA THR A 82 -32.94 34.46 21.73
C THR A 82 -31.69 33.82 21.14
N ARG A 83 -30.70 33.49 21.99
CA ARG A 83 -29.40 32.95 21.58
C ARG A 83 -29.21 31.49 21.95
N ARG A 84 -30.11 30.92 22.75
CA ARG A 84 -30.14 29.52 23.18
C ARG A 84 -30.09 28.58 21.97
N LYS A 85 -29.15 27.63 21.98
CA LYS A 85 -29.00 26.64 20.91
C LYS A 85 -29.43 25.24 21.32
N TRP A 86 -29.53 24.94 22.61
CA TRP A 86 -30.06 23.66 23.10
C TRP A 86 -31.60 23.65 23.08
N CYS A 87 -32.18 23.54 21.88
CA CYS A 87 -33.63 23.49 21.66
C CYS A 87 -34.01 22.72 20.39
N TRP A 88 -35.26 22.25 20.34
CA TRP A 88 -35.81 21.49 19.21
C TRP A 88 -35.69 22.22 17.88
N SER A 89 -36.01 23.52 17.84
CA SER A 89 -35.99 24.33 16.62
C SER A 89 -34.58 24.40 16.01
N GLU A 90 -33.54 24.53 16.82
CA GLU A 90 -32.15 24.54 16.36
C GLU A 90 -31.70 23.16 15.85
N VAL A 91 -32.13 22.07 16.50
CA VAL A 91 -31.87 20.71 16.02
C VAL A 91 -32.52 20.51 14.64
N MET A 92 -33.80 20.85 14.49
CA MET A 92 -34.51 20.75 13.22
C MET A 92 -33.90 21.63 12.13
N ARG A 93 -33.48 22.86 12.47
CA ARG A 93 -32.78 23.75 11.54
C ARG A 93 -31.49 23.11 11.01
N GLN A 94 -30.72 22.45 11.87
CA GLN A 94 -29.50 21.76 11.46
C GLN A 94 -29.76 20.48 10.66
N LEU A 95 -30.81 19.72 10.99
CA LEU A 95 -31.21 18.56 10.19
C LEU A 95 -31.64 18.97 8.78
N LEU A 96 -32.42 20.04 8.64
CA LEU A 96 -32.78 20.60 7.34
C LEU A 96 -31.56 21.08 6.55
N TYR A 97 -30.61 21.74 7.22
CA TYR A 97 -29.34 22.12 6.60
C TYR A 97 -28.55 20.90 6.08
N ARG A 98 -28.49 19.81 6.87
CA ARG A 98 -27.81 18.58 6.46
C ARG A 98 -28.51 17.92 5.27
N TYR A 99 -29.85 17.86 5.29
CA TYR A 99 -30.66 17.34 4.20
C TYR A 99 -30.40 18.10 2.90
N GLU A 100 -30.50 19.43 2.95
CA GLU A 100 -30.28 20.30 1.80
C GLU A 100 -28.87 20.13 1.25
N ARG A 101 -27.87 20.14 2.12
CA ARG A 101 -26.47 20.07 1.68
C ARG A 101 -26.07 18.69 1.14
N GLU A 102 -26.46 17.62 1.81
CA GLU A 102 -26.02 16.27 1.44
C GLU A 102 -26.94 15.61 0.42
N LEU A 103 -28.24 15.59 0.69
CA LEU A 103 -29.19 14.79 -0.09
C LEU A 103 -29.71 15.57 -1.30
N ASN A 104 -30.01 16.87 -1.17
CA ASN A 104 -30.45 17.68 -2.30
C ASN A 104 -29.27 18.15 -3.18
N GLN A 105 -28.23 18.74 -2.59
CA GLN A 105 -27.08 19.27 -3.35
C GLN A 105 -26.00 18.24 -3.66
N GLY A 106 -26.07 17.03 -3.11
CA GLY A 106 -25.08 15.97 -3.35
C GLY A 106 -23.69 16.26 -2.75
N LYS A 107 -23.54 17.18 -1.79
CA LYS A 107 -22.22 17.51 -1.19
C LYS A 107 -21.84 16.48 -0.13
N ARG A 108 -21.20 15.39 -0.58
CA ARG A 108 -20.83 14.24 0.24
C ARG A 108 -19.76 14.56 1.29
N PRO A 109 -19.96 14.16 2.57
CA PRO A 109 -18.95 14.28 3.63
C PRO A 109 -17.74 13.36 3.44
N ALA A 110 -16.68 13.61 4.20
CA ALA A 110 -15.38 12.96 3.99
C ALA A 110 -15.43 11.45 4.21
N LEU A 111 -16.03 10.99 5.31
CA LEU A 111 -16.14 9.55 5.56
C LEU A 111 -17.03 8.85 4.54
N ARG A 112 -18.09 9.52 4.06
CA ARG A 112 -18.93 8.97 3.00
C ARG A 112 -18.15 8.78 1.70
N MET A 113 -17.41 9.79 1.27
CA MET A 113 -16.56 9.68 0.07
C MET A 113 -15.47 8.61 0.21
N VAL A 114 -14.93 8.39 1.43
CA VAL A 114 -13.94 7.34 1.68
C VAL A 114 -14.56 5.94 1.60
N THR A 115 -15.72 5.71 2.22
CA THR A 115 -16.36 4.37 2.23
C THR A 115 -16.93 4.01 0.87
N THR A 116 -17.39 5.00 0.09
CA THR A 116 -17.84 4.81 -1.30
C THR A 116 -16.67 4.84 -2.31
N GLN A 117 -15.42 4.94 -1.84
CA GLN A 117 -14.20 4.95 -2.66
C GLN A 117 -14.12 6.09 -3.70
N ASP A 118 -14.91 7.16 -3.54
CA ASP A 118 -14.80 8.40 -4.33
C ASP A 118 -13.60 9.26 -3.93
N ALA A 119 -13.04 9.03 -2.74
CA ALA A 119 -11.82 9.67 -2.26
C ALA A 119 -10.95 8.68 -1.48
N SER A 120 -9.64 8.86 -1.56
CA SER A 120 -8.69 8.02 -0.82
C SER A 120 -8.74 8.28 0.68
N ALA A 121 -8.77 7.21 1.48
CA ALA A 121 -8.56 7.27 2.93
C ALA A 121 -7.19 7.88 3.30
N ALA A 122 -6.21 7.85 2.39
CA ALA A 122 -4.89 8.43 2.60
C ALA A 122 -4.89 9.97 2.62
N CYS A 123 -5.94 10.61 2.09
CA CYS A 123 -6.05 12.07 2.06
C CYS A 123 -6.07 12.65 3.49
N PRO A 124 -5.40 13.79 3.74
CA PRO A 124 -5.41 14.43 5.05
C PRO A 124 -6.83 14.78 5.49
N MET A 125 -7.22 14.35 6.69
CA MET A 125 -8.50 14.72 7.28
C MET A 125 -8.43 14.89 8.79
N VAL A 126 -9.30 15.73 9.35
CA VAL A 126 -9.49 15.87 10.79
C VAL A 126 -10.75 15.11 11.19
N LEU A 127 -10.60 14.23 12.16
CA LEU A 127 -11.66 13.43 12.74
C LEU A 127 -11.78 13.71 14.24
N CYS A 128 -12.95 13.47 14.82
CA CYS A 128 -13.18 13.52 16.26
C CYS A 128 -13.39 12.10 16.78
N ILE A 129 -12.81 11.76 17.93
CA ILE A 129 -13.09 10.48 18.61
C ILE A 129 -14.49 10.55 19.22
N SER A 130 -15.44 9.76 18.73
CA SER A 130 -16.81 9.71 19.25
C SER A 130 -17.00 8.63 20.32
N ASP A 131 -16.24 7.53 20.26
CA ASP A 131 -16.30 6.47 21.27
C ASP A 131 -15.01 5.61 21.26
N ILE A 132 -14.80 4.81 22.32
CA ILE A 132 -13.64 3.93 22.48
C ILE A 132 -14.09 2.57 23.02
N PHE A 133 -13.86 1.52 22.24
CA PHE A 133 -14.17 0.13 22.56
C PHE A 133 -12.90 -0.56 22.99
N TRP A 134 -13.01 -1.42 24.00
CA TRP A 134 -11.88 -2.20 24.48
C TRP A 134 -12.16 -3.66 24.20
N SER A 135 -11.25 -4.34 23.50
CA SER A 135 -11.36 -5.79 23.34
C SER A 135 -11.31 -6.47 24.71
N GLU A 136 -11.94 -7.64 24.82
CA GLU A 136 -11.71 -8.51 25.96
C GLU A 136 -10.23 -8.89 26.05
N ARG A 137 -9.75 -9.19 27.27
CA ARG A 137 -8.36 -9.63 27.45
C ARG A 137 -8.21 -11.01 26.82
N GLY A 138 -7.56 -11.07 25.66
CA GLY A 138 -7.15 -12.34 25.06
C GLY A 138 -6.01 -13.00 25.84
N ARG A 139 -5.82 -14.31 25.63
CA ARG A 139 -4.58 -15.01 25.99
C ARG A 139 -3.72 -15.09 24.73
N THR A 140 -2.44 -14.73 24.81
CA THR A 140 -1.50 -14.97 23.71
C THR A 140 -1.28 -16.48 23.54
N ALA A 141 -0.67 -16.90 22.41
CA ALA A 141 -0.32 -18.30 22.17
C ALA A 141 0.54 -18.90 23.31
N ASP A 142 1.28 -18.06 24.03
CA ASP A 142 2.15 -18.42 25.16
C ASP A 142 1.41 -18.39 26.52
N GLY A 143 0.08 -18.23 26.54
CA GLY A 143 -0.73 -18.21 27.77
C GLY A 143 -0.64 -16.92 28.60
N LEU A 144 0.13 -15.92 28.17
CA LEU A 144 0.23 -14.61 28.80
C LEU A 144 -1.02 -13.77 28.53
N ALA A 145 -1.40 -12.93 29.49
CA ALA A 145 -2.51 -11.99 29.31
C ALA A 145 -2.13 -10.96 28.24
N SER A 146 -2.88 -10.92 27.14
CA SER A 146 -2.73 -9.90 26.10
C SER A 146 -3.32 -8.59 26.61
N ASP A 147 -2.61 -7.48 26.37
CA ASP A 147 -3.13 -6.16 26.66
C ASP A 147 -4.40 -5.90 25.85
N ARG A 148 -5.34 -5.16 26.45
CA ARG A 148 -6.57 -4.74 25.74
C ARG A 148 -6.18 -3.79 24.62
N VAL A 149 -6.57 -4.12 23.40
CA VAL A 149 -6.35 -3.24 22.25
C VAL A 149 -7.57 -2.33 22.12
N PRO A 150 -7.41 -1.00 22.19
CA PRO A 150 -8.51 -0.09 21.98
C PRO A 150 -8.87 -0.03 20.49
N GLU A 151 -10.16 -0.11 20.19
CA GLU A 151 -10.73 0.25 18.89
C GLU A 151 -11.45 1.59 19.03
N LEU A 152 -11.19 2.51 18.10
CA LEU A 152 -11.79 3.84 18.14
C LEU A 152 -13.06 3.87 17.28
N GLU A 153 -14.02 4.69 17.67
CA GLU A 153 -15.00 5.24 16.74
C GLU A 153 -14.67 6.70 16.46
N VAL A 154 -14.64 7.05 15.17
CA VAL A 154 -14.27 8.37 14.71
C VAL A 154 -15.38 8.99 13.86
N THR A 155 -15.49 10.32 13.89
CA THR A 155 -16.47 11.07 13.10
C THR A 155 -15.85 12.26 12.39
N ASP A 156 -16.30 12.53 11.16
CA ASP A 156 -16.05 13.78 10.43
C ASP A 156 -17.11 14.86 10.73
N GLY A 157 -17.98 14.62 11.72
CA GLY A 157 -19.12 15.47 12.07
C GLY A 157 -20.39 15.18 11.27
N TRP A 158 -20.33 14.30 10.27
CA TRP A 158 -21.47 13.85 9.47
C TRP A 158 -21.79 12.38 9.70
N TYR A 159 -20.78 11.53 9.68
CA TYR A 159 -20.92 10.11 9.87
C TYR A 159 -19.91 9.60 10.88
N ARG A 160 -20.10 8.35 11.32
CA ARG A 160 -19.21 7.65 12.24
C ARG A 160 -18.62 6.44 11.51
N LEU A 161 -17.39 6.07 11.86
CA LEU A 161 -16.73 4.88 11.33
C LEU A 161 -15.83 4.28 12.42
N ARG A 162 -15.70 2.95 12.39
CA ARG A 162 -14.72 2.22 13.22
C ARG A 162 -13.31 2.51 12.74
N ALA A 163 -12.36 2.58 13.67
CA ALA A 163 -10.96 2.78 13.38
C ALA A 163 -10.06 1.89 14.23
N ALA A 164 -9.19 1.14 13.59
CA ALA A 164 -8.13 0.38 14.24
C ALA A 164 -6.89 1.26 14.38
N VAL A 165 -6.17 1.06 15.47
CA VAL A 165 -4.99 1.87 15.83
C VAL A 165 -3.77 0.97 16.03
N ASP A 166 -2.59 1.56 15.85
CA ASP A 166 -1.33 0.90 16.12
C ASP A 166 -0.89 1.04 17.58
N THR A 167 0.24 0.39 17.92
CA THR A 167 0.75 0.31 19.30
C THR A 167 1.00 1.68 19.93
N PRO A 168 1.61 2.68 19.26
CA PRO A 168 1.76 4.03 19.82
C PRO A 168 0.44 4.73 20.11
N MET A 169 -0.54 4.60 19.21
CA MET A 169 -1.87 5.17 19.43
C MET A 169 -2.61 4.45 20.58
N ALA A 170 -2.53 3.13 20.67
CA ALA A 170 -3.08 2.36 21.79
C ALA A 170 -2.49 2.83 23.13
N ARG A 171 -1.16 3.02 23.20
CA ARG A 171 -0.50 3.61 24.39
C ARG A 171 -0.98 5.03 24.67
N ALA A 172 -1.25 5.84 23.64
CA ALA A 172 -1.77 7.20 23.81
C ALA A 172 -3.24 7.22 24.31
N VAL A 173 -4.05 6.23 23.93
CA VAL A 173 -5.39 6.00 24.50
C VAL A 173 -5.28 5.56 25.95
N GLY A 174 -4.40 4.60 26.28
CA GLY A 174 -4.18 4.14 27.66
C GLY A 174 -3.71 5.25 28.61
N ARG A 175 -2.94 6.22 28.12
CA ARG A 175 -2.55 7.42 28.88
C ARG A 175 -3.62 8.52 28.94
N GLY A 176 -4.77 8.34 28.28
CA GLY A 176 -5.84 9.35 28.20
C GLY A 176 -5.51 10.58 27.33
N VAL A 177 -4.44 10.53 26.54
CA VAL A 177 -4.08 11.60 25.59
C VAL A 177 -5.07 11.64 24.44
N ILE A 178 -5.38 10.46 23.88
CA ILE A 178 -6.50 10.24 22.97
C ILE A 178 -7.69 9.82 23.83
N ARG A 179 -8.79 10.57 23.73
CA ARG A 179 -10.03 10.36 24.49
C ARG A 179 -11.23 10.87 23.69
N ILE A 180 -12.43 10.45 24.07
CA ILE A 180 -13.69 10.91 23.47
C ILE A 180 -13.74 12.45 23.44
N GLY A 181 -14.19 13.02 22.32
CA GLY A 181 -14.24 14.45 22.03
C GLY A 181 -12.93 15.06 21.54
N ARG A 182 -11.80 14.33 21.56
CA ARG A 182 -10.53 14.83 21.03
C ARG A 182 -10.53 14.79 19.50
N LYS A 183 -10.01 15.85 18.88
CA LYS A 183 -9.78 15.90 17.44
C LYS A 183 -8.38 15.40 17.09
N ILE A 184 -8.31 14.55 16.07
CA ILE A 184 -7.07 14.03 15.50
C ILE A 184 -7.00 14.35 14.01
N GLY A 185 -5.83 14.70 13.52
CA GLY A 185 -5.51 14.88 12.12
C GLY A 185 -4.80 13.63 11.65
N VAL A 186 -5.31 12.99 10.61
CA VAL A 186 -4.78 11.74 10.08
C VAL A 186 -4.43 11.92 8.61
N ALA A 187 -3.31 11.33 8.20
CA ALA A 187 -2.89 11.22 6.80
C ALA A 187 -2.38 9.80 6.53
N GLY A 188 -2.44 9.34 5.28
CA GLY A 188 -1.96 8.02 4.91
C GLY A 188 -2.74 6.85 5.55
N ALA A 189 -3.96 7.11 6.03
CA ALA A 189 -4.82 6.06 6.56
C ALA A 189 -5.22 5.07 5.45
N ARG A 190 -5.53 3.84 5.84
CA ARG A 190 -5.95 2.78 4.91
C ARG A 190 -7.36 2.32 5.25
N LEU A 191 -8.09 1.86 4.26
CA LEU A 191 -9.38 1.25 4.46
C LEU A 191 -9.22 -0.27 4.56
N SER A 192 -9.66 -0.85 5.67
CA SER A 192 -9.78 -2.29 5.83
C SER A 192 -11.25 -2.65 5.72
N SER A 193 -11.61 -3.45 4.72
CA SER A 193 -12.99 -3.90 4.52
C SER A 193 -12.97 -5.40 4.22
N GLU A 194 -13.92 -6.13 4.80
CA GLU A 194 -14.13 -7.54 4.47
C GLU A 194 -14.65 -7.72 3.04
N LYS A 195 -15.41 -6.72 2.55
CA LYS A 195 -15.94 -6.65 1.19
C LYS A 195 -15.07 -5.72 0.35
N LYS A 196 -14.69 -6.13 -0.87
CA LYS A 196 -13.89 -5.28 -1.77
C LYS A 196 -14.70 -4.13 -2.41
N GLU A 197 -16.03 -4.21 -2.35
CA GLU A 197 -16.93 -3.27 -3.00
C GLU A 197 -17.13 -1.98 -2.18
N PRO A 198 -17.34 -0.83 -2.85
CA PRO A 198 -17.79 0.40 -2.20
C PRO A 198 -19.03 0.15 -1.35
N SER A 199 -19.09 0.77 -0.17
CA SER A 199 -20.23 0.64 0.75
C SER A 199 -20.75 2.01 1.16
N GLU A 200 -22.07 2.16 1.19
CA GLU A 200 -22.69 3.35 1.75
C GLU A 200 -22.33 3.49 3.23
N VAL A 201 -22.11 4.73 3.67
CA VAL A 201 -21.38 5.02 4.92
C VAL A 201 -22.05 4.46 6.19
N LEU A 202 -23.38 4.39 6.22
CA LEU A 202 -24.13 3.84 7.36
C LEU A 202 -24.04 2.30 7.43
N GLU A 203 -23.93 1.63 6.29
CA GLU A 203 -23.72 0.18 6.21
C GLU A 203 -22.24 -0.18 6.45
N ALA A 204 -21.34 0.70 5.99
CA ALA A 204 -19.90 0.55 6.15
C ALA A 204 -19.47 0.53 7.62
N TYR A 205 -20.23 1.14 8.54
CA TYR A 205 -19.90 1.20 9.96
C TYR A 205 -19.56 -0.16 10.59
N ASN A 206 -20.24 -1.24 10.17
CA ASN A 206 -20.03 -2.59 10.72
C ASN A 206 -18.92 -3.38 10.02
N ASN A 207 -18.64 -3.09 8.75
CA ASN A 207 -17.81 -3.95 7.89
C ASN A 207 -16.50 -3.29 7.45
N VAL A 208 -16.37 -1.99 7.69
CA VAL A 208 -15.26 -1.16 7.22
C VAL A 208 -14.60 -0.49 8.41
N LYS A 209 -13.29 -0.66 8.53
CA LYS A 209 -12.45 -0.03 9.55
C LYS A 209 -11.39 0.85 8.91
N LEU A 210 -11.21 2.04 9.45
CA LEU A 210 -10.11 2.92 9.10
C LEU A 210 -8.85 2.51 9.87
N LEU A 211 -7.76 2.19 9.18
CA LEU A 211 -6.48 1.86 9.77
C LEU A 211 -5.68 3.15 9.97
N LEU A 212 -5.46 3.51 11.23
CA LEU A 212 -4.71 4.70 11.62
C LEU A 212 -3.29 4.33 12.06
N SER A 213 -2.31 5.14 11.66
CA SER A 213 -0.91 5.00 12.08
C SER A 213 -0.49 6.20 12.92
N GLY A 214 0.16 5.94 14.05
CA GLY A 214 0.61 6.94 15.02
C GLY A 214 1.61 7.92 14.44
N ASN A 215 2.55 7.46 13.59
CA ASN A 215 3.52 8.33 12.92
C ASN A 215 2.90 9.23 11.84
N SER A 216 1.61 9.03 11.51
CA SER A 216 0.84 9.85 10.56
C SER A 216 -0.41 10.47 11.20
N SER A 217 -0.47 10.49 12.53
CA SER A 217 -1.60 11.01 13.30
C SER A 217 -1.15 12.12 14.26
N HIS A 218 -1.93 13.20 14.33
CA HIS A 218 -1.61 14.39 15.09
C HIS A 218 -2.78 14.82 15.97
N LEU A 219 -2.50 15.32 17.17
CA LEU A 219 -3.53 15.99 17.98
C LEU A 219 -3.86 17.35 17.37
N MET A 220 -5.16 17.61 17.18
CA MET A 220 -5.64 18.85 16.58
C MET A 220 -6.21 19.82 17.63
N PRO A 221 -6.13 21.14 17.38
CA PRO A 221 -6.82 22.12 18.20
C PRO A 221 -8.32 21.84 18.28
N TRP A 222 -8.95 22.22 19.38
CA TRP A 222 -10.38 21.98 19.63
C TRP A 222 -11.28 22.58 18.53
N HIS A 223 -10.88 23.72 17.95
CA HIS A 223 -11.63 24.43 16.91
C HIS A 223 -11.33 23.93 15.49
N ALA A 224 -10.43 22.95 15.30
CA ALA A 224 -10.10 22.44 13.98
C ALA A 224 -11.35 21.92 13.24
N LYS A 225 -11.52 22.29 11.97
CA LYS A 225 -12.66 21.88 11.16
C LYS A 225 -12.55 20.39 10.80
N LEU A 226 -13.61 19.62 11.06
CA LEU A 226 -13.65 18.20 10.72
C LEU A 226 -13.80 17.96 9.20
N GLY A 227 -13.36 16.79 8.74
CA GLY A 227 -13.32 16.38 7.34
C GLY A 227 -11.98 16.64 6.65
N PHE A 228 -11.96 16.55 5.32
CA PHE A 228 -10.75 16.72 4.51
C PHE A 228 -10.07 18.07 4.74
N GLN A 229 -8.74 18.04 4.76
CA GLN A 229 -7.88 19.21 4.84
C GLN A 229 -7.11 19.40 3.54
N ARG A 230 -6.82 20.66 3.21
CA ARG A 230 -6.00 21.00 2.02
C ARG A 230 -4.52 20.76 2.25
N MET A 231 -4.05 21.00 3.48
CA MET A 231 -2.64 20.88 3.83
C MET A 231 -2.38 19.52 4.49
N PRO A 232 -1.26 18.86 4.16
CA PRO A 232 -0.85 17.65 4.85
C PRO A 232 -0.46 17.94 6.31
N PHE A 233 -0.59 16.93 7.15
CA PHE A 233 -0.01 16.96 8.48
C PHE A 233 1.44 16.47 8.39
N ILE A 234 2.38 17.36 8.68
CA ILE A 234 3.81 17.09 8.56
C ILE A 234 4.32 16.51 9.88
N SER A 235 4.85 15.29 9.83
CA SER A 235 5.54 14.66 10.95
C SER A 235 6.92 15.25 11.15
N THR A 236 7.37 15.29 12.40
CA THR A 236 8.74 15.69 12.77
C THR A 236 9.51 14.46 13.22
N LEU A 237 10.83 14.41 13.02
CA LEU A 237 11.67 13.30 13.49
C LEU A 237 11.52 13.06 15.00
N HIS A 238 11.28 14.14 15.75
CA HIS A 238 11.00 14.05 17.17
C HIS A 238 9.70 13.28 17.50
N SER A 239 8.63 13.46 16.73
CA SER A 239 7.34 12.79 16.99
C SER A 239 7.31 11.32 16.59
N LEU A 240 8.32 10.85 15.84
CA LEU A 240 8.34 9.49 15.31
C LEU A 240 8.64 8.44 16.39
N THR A 241 8.01 7.29 16.20
CA THR A 241 8.18 6.08 17.00
C THR A 241 8.53 4.90 16.11
N THR A 242 9.28 3.94 16.64
CA THR A 242 9.75 2.75 15.91
C THR A 242 8.59 1.85 15.46
N ASP A 243 7.51 1.83 16.24
CA ASP A 243 6.32 0.98 16.09
C ASP A 243 5.09 1.73 15.55
N GLY A 244 5.23 2.99 15.15
CA GLY A 244 4.10 3.86 14.73
C GLY A 244 3.69 3.79 13.27
N GLY A 245 4.00 2.68 12.59
CA GLY A 245 3.63 2.46 11.20
C GLY A 245 4.25 3.46 10.22
N CYS A 246 3.59 3.63 9.08
CA CYS A 246 4.05 4.48 7.97
C CYS A 246 4.01 5.96 8.37
N ILE A 247 4.96 6.73 7.83
CA ILE A 247 5.05 8.19 7.94
C ILE A 247 4.54 8.76 6.62
N ALA A 248 3.37 9.39 6.66
CA ALA A 248 2.69 9.89 5.46
C ALA A 248 3.50 11.01 4.81
N VAL A 249 3.96 11.98 5.60
CA VAL A 249 4.69 13.16 5.13
C VAL A 249 5.72 13.60 6.16
N LEU A 250 6.96 13.82 5.71
CA LEU A 250 8.07 14.39 6.46
C LEU A 250 8.64 15.58 5.67
N ASN A 251 8.96 16.69 6.33
CA ASN A 251 9.67 17.79 5.69
C ASN A 251 11.10 17.83 6.24
N ALA A 252 12.07 17.48 5.39
CA ALA A 252 13.43 17.22 5.84
C ALA A 252 14.47 18.03 5.05
N LEU A 253 15.50 18.48 5.74
CA LEU A 253 16.70 19.11 5.18
C LEU A 253 17.77 18.03 4.98
N VAL A 254 18.29 17.90 3.76
CA VAL A 254 19.35 16.94 3.45
C VAL A 254 20.69 17.47 3.96
N THR A 255 21.32 16.75 4.87
CA THR A 255 22.61 17.13 5.47
C THR A 255 23.79 16.36 4.88
N LYS A 256 23.57 15.11 4.46
CA LYS A 256 24.60 14.28 3.83
C LYS A 256 23.99 13.28 2.87
N VAL A 257 24.67 13.03 1.75
CA VAL A 257 24.27 12.03 0.75
C VAL A 257 25.44 11.07 0.60
N TYR A 258 25.21 9.78 0.85
CA TYR A 258 26.22 8.75 0.65
C TYR A 258 26.27 8.27 -0.82
N PRO A 259 27.37 7.61 -1.26
CA PRO A 259 27.44 7.00 -2.58
C PRO A 259 26.37 5.91 -2.76
N VAL A 260 26.10 5.52 -4.01
CA VAL A 260 25.26 4.34 -4.30
C VAL A 260 26.01 3.08 -3.86
N ALA A 261 25.28 2.16 -3.25
CA ALA A 261 25.76 0.84 -2.90
C ALA A 261 24.77 -0.23 -3.38
N TYR A 262 25.22 -1.48 -3.45
CA TYR A 262 24.47 -2.58 -4.03
C TYR A 262 24.35 -3.74 -3.04
N PHE A 263 23.16 -4.36 -3.02
CA PHE A 263 22.94 -5.66 -2.39
C PHE A 263 22.55 -6.67 -3.45
N GLU A 264 23.11 -7.87 -3.36
CA GLU A 264 22.68 -9.01 -4.16
C GLU A 264 21.86 -9.95 -3.29
N PHE A 265 20.74 -10.40 -3.83
CA PHE A 265 19.82 -11.32 -3.19
C PHE A 265 19.98 -12.69 -3.83
N PHE A 266 20.01 -13.71 -2.97
CA PHE A 266 20.13 -15.11 -3.34
C PHE A 266 18.97 -15.88 -2.72
N GLU A 267 18.48 -16.90 -3.42
CA GLU A 267 17.47 -17.82 -2.92
C GLU A 267 18.11 -19.20 -2.79
N ASP A 268 18.38 -19.62 -1.55
CA ASP A 268 19.01 -20.91 -1.24
C ASP A 268 18.06 -21.71 -0.34
N GLY A 269 17.52 -22.82 -0.86
CA GLY A 269 16.60 -23.68 -0.11
C GLY A 269 15.33 -22.99 0.42
N GLY A 270 14.87 -21.91 -0.22
CA GLY A 270 13.73 -21.10 0.21
C GLY A 270 14.06 -20.01 1.24
N GLN A 271 15.32 -19.89 1.67
CA GLN A 271 15.79 -18.76 2.48
C GLN A 271 16.42 -17.69 1.58
N LYS A 272 15.94 -16.45 1.72
CA LYS A 272 16.53 -15.29 1.03
C LYS A 272 17.76 -14.82 1.79
N ARG A 273 18.94 -15.06 1.23
CA ARG A 273 20.19 -14.48 1.72
C ARG A 273 20.47 -13.18 0.98
N ARG A 274 21.07 -12.20 1.66
CA ARG A 274 21.64 -11.01 1.00
C ARG A 274 23.13 -10.95 1.22
N GLU A 275 23.86 -10.43 0.24
CA GLU A 275 25.28 -10.16 0.32
C GLU A 275 25.59 -8.70 -0.07
N GLY A 276 26.53 -8.09 0.64
CA GLY A 276 26.86 -6.66 0.54
C GLY A 276 26.84 -5.98 1.91
N PRO A 277 26.89 -4.63 1.96
CA PRO A 277 26.80 -3.71 0.82
C PRO A 277 28.10 -3.66 0.00
N ARG A 278 27.98 -3.59 -1.33
CA ARG A 278 29.11 -3.45 -2.27
C ARG A 278 29.14 -2.05 -2.87
N SER A 279 30.33 -1.54 -3.15
CA SER A 279 30.53 -0.30 -3.90
C SER A 279 30.23 -0.49 -5.39
N GLU A 280 30.06 0.62 -6.13
CA GLU A 280 29.88 0.59 -7.59
C GLU A 280 31.04 -0.14 -8.29
N ALA A 281 32.29 0.16 -7.91
CA ALA A 281 33.47 -0.47 -8.52
C ALA A 281 33.55 -1.98 -8.28
N GLU A 282 33.12 -2.45 -7.11
CA GLU A 282 33.07 -3.89 -6.79
C GLU A 282 31.95 -4.59 -7.55
N GLU A 283 30.78 -3.96 -7.64
CA GLU A 283 29.65 -4.52 -8.38
C GLU A 283 29.92 -4.59 -9.88
N THR A 284 30.56 -3.56 -10.47
CA THR A 284 30.99 -3.62 -11.88
C THR A 284 31.94 -4.78 -12.13
N LYS A 285 32.92 -5.02 -11.24
CA LYS A 285 33.86 -6.15 -11.38
C LYS A 285 33.14 -7.51 -11.33
N LEU A 286 32.16 -7.66 -10.44
CA LEU A 286 31.37 -8.89 -10.34
C LEU A 286 30.45 -9.07 -11.56
N TYR A 287 29.82 -7.99 -12.01
CA TYR A 287 29.00 -8.00 -13.22
C TYR A 287 29.83 -8.39 -14.44
N ASP A 288 31.03 -7.81 -14.61
CA ASP A 288 31.93 -8.15 -15.70
C ASP A 288 32.41 -9.60 -15.63
N LYS A 289 32.68 -10.11 -14.42
CA LYS A 289 33.05 -11.52 -14.22
C LYS A 289 31.90 -12.47 -14.60
N TRP A 290 30.69 -12.17 -14.14
CA TRP A 290 29.49 -12.94 -14.47
C TRP A 290 29.19 -12.88 -15.97
N LYS A 291 29.27 -11.68 -16.57
CA LYS A 291 29.04 -11.46 -18.00
C LYS A 291 30.05 -12.23 -18.86
N LYS A 292 31.35 -12.12 -18.53
CA LYS A 292 32.41 -12.88 -19.21
C LYS A 292 32.20 -14.38 -19.09
N GLY A 293 31.86 -14.89 -17.91
CA GLY A 293 31.58 -16.31 -17.70
C GLY A 293 30.38 -16.80 -18.52
N ARG A 294 29.29 -16.03 -18.51
CA ARG A 294 28.09 -16.32 -19.30
C ARG A 294 28.36 -16.29 -20.81
N GLU A 295 29.11 -15.29 -21.30
CA GLU A 295 29.50 -15.18 -22.71
C GLU A 295 30.40 -16.33 -23.15
N GLN A 296 31.38 -16.72 -22.32
CA GLN A 296 32.25 -17.86 -22.59
C GLN A 296 31.46 -19.17 -22.68
N GLU A 297 30.53 -19.39 -21.76
CA GLU A 297 29.70 -20.60 -21.78
C GLU A 297 28.74 -20.61 -22.97
N ALA A 298 28.15 -19.46 -23.30
CA ALA A 298 27.32 -19.31 -24.51
C ALA A 298 28.12 -19.63 -25.79
N CYS A 299 29.38 -19.17 -25.87
CA CYS A 299 30.26 -19.49 -26.99
C CYS A 299 30.60 -20.98 -27.07
N LYS A 300 30.82 -21.66 -25.94
CA LYS A 300 31.06 -23.12 -25.92
C LYS A 300 29.83 -23.89 -26.40
N LEU A 301 28.65 -23.61 -25.83
CA LEU A 301 27.40 -24.28 -26.22
C LEU A 301 27.09 -24.09 -27.71
N ARG A 302 27.29 -22.86 -28.23
CA ARG A 302 27.17 -22.59 -29.68
C ARG A 302 28.17 -23.40 -30.50
N SER A 303 29.44 -23.44 -30.10
CA SER A 303 30.47 -24.20 -30.82
C SER A 303 30.19 -25.70 -30.81
N GLU A 304 29.68 -26.25 -29.71
CA GLU A 304 29.30 -27.66 -29.59
C GLU A 304 28.10 -28.00 -30.49
N LEU A 305 27.07 -27.13 -30.50
CA LEU A 305 25.94 -27.26 -31.41
C LEU A 305 26.36 -27.14 -32.88
N ASP A 306 27.20 -26.17 -33.23
CA ASP A 306 27.72 -26.02 -34.59
C ASP A 306 28.52 -27.26 -35.03
N LYS A 307 29.35 -27.83 -34.15
CA LYS A 307 30.05 -29.10 -34.44
C LYS A 307 29.08 -30.26 -34.61
N ARG A 308 28.00 -30.33 -33.82
CA ARG A 308 26.95 -31.35 -33.97
C ARG A 308 26.20 -31.17 -35.29
N PHE A 309 25.81 -29.96 -35.65
CA PHE A 309 25.15 -29.67 -36.92
C PHE A 309 26.05 -29.94 -38.12
N ASN A 310 27.30 -29.49 -38.09
CA ASN A 310 28.26 -29.80 -39.16
C ASN A 310 28.46 -31.31 -39.34
N ARG A 311 28.47 -32.10 -38.25
CA ARG A 311 28.53 -33.57 -38.34
C ARG A 311 27.29 -34.14 -39.04
N PHE A 312 26.10 -33.70 -38.63
CA PHE A 312 24.85 -34.17 -39.24
C PHE A 312 24.68 -33.70 -40.69
N GLU A 313 25.10 -32.48 -41.04
CA GLU A 313 25.13 -31.99 -42.43
C GLU A 313 26.06 -32.86 -43.29
N ASN A 314 27.26 -33.19 -42.78
CA ASN A 314 28.17 -34.12 -43.47
C ASN A 314 27.57 -35.54 -43.64
N TYR A 315 26.75 -36.01 -42.70
CA TYR A 315 26.04 -37.28 -42.86
C TYR A 315 24.92 -37.16 -43.89
N ALA A 316 24.17 -36.06 -43.87
CA ALA A 316 23.13 -35.77 -44.86
C ALA A 316 23.70 -35.74 -46.29
N ASP A 317 24.83 -35.07 -46.51
CA ASP A 317 25.49 -35.01 -47.82
C ASP A 317 25.91 -36.40 -48.34
N ARG A 318 26.41 -37.27 -47.46
CA ARG A 318 26.76 -38.66 -47.80
C ARG A 318 25.52 -39.49 -48.13
N LEU A 319 24.44 -39.31 -47.38
CA LEU A 319 23.17 -40.00 -47.61
C LEU A 319 22.52 -39.56 -48.92
N ILE A 320 22.54 -38.26 -49.24
CA ILE A 320 22.08 -37.71 -50.52
C ILE A 320 22.89 -38.28 -51.69
N SER A 321 24.22 -38.30 -51.56
CA SER A 321 25.11 -38.86 -52.59
C SER A 321 24.83 -40.34 -52.86
N ARG A 322 24.40 -41.08 -51.84
CA ARG A 322 24.07 -42.51 -51.92
C ARG A 322 22.66 -42.78 -52.47
N ALA A 323 21.70 -41.92 -52.17
CA ALA A 323 20.35 -42.00 -52.72
C ALA A 323 20.34 -41.75 -54.24
N GLY A 324 21.23 -40.88 -54.72
CA GLY A 324 21.39 -40.55 -56.13
C GLY A 324 20.16 -39.85 -56.73
N THR A 325 20.22 -39.55 -58.03
CA THR A 325 19.15 -38.81 -58.76
C THR A 325 17.85 -39.59 -58.98
N ARG A 326 17.80 -40.87 -58.61
CA ARG A 326 16.61 -41.73 -58.75
C ARG A 326 15.66 -41.63 -57.56
N PHE A 327 16.10 -41.06 -56.45
CA PHE A 327 15.27 -40.84 -55.27
C PHE A 327 14.54 -39.50 -55.40
N ASN A 328 13.27 -39.55 -55.82
CA ASN A 328 12.39 -38.38 -55.90
C ASN A 328 10.98 -38.76 -55.42
N PRO A 329 10.80 -38.94 -54.09
CA PRO A 329 9.50 -39.33 -53.55
C PRO A 329 8.46 -38.23 -53.75
N SER A 330 7.21 -38.62 -54.03
CA SER A 330 6.06 -37.73 -54.09
C SER A 330 5.74 -37.17 -52.69
N ASP A 331 5.13 -35.99 -52.61
CA ASP A 331 4.79 -35.36 -51.32
C ASP A 331 3.80 -36.18 -50.47
N ASP A 332 3.10 -37.16 -51.06
CA ASP A 332 2.17 -38.08 -50.39
C ASP A 332 2.80 -39.41 -49.92
N GLU A 333 4.06 -39.70 -50.26
CA GLU A 333 4.73 -40.92 -49.79
C GLU A 333 5.18 -40.76 -48.32
N SER A 334 5.00 -41.82 -47.52
CA SER A 334 5.42 -41.83 -46.12
C SER A 334 6.80 -42.48 -45.95
N PRO A 335 7.63 -42.00 -45.00
CA PRO A 335 8.91 -42.62 -44.71
C PRO A 335 8.73 -44.06 -44.20
N PRO A 336 9.70 -44.96 -44.47
CA PRO A 336 9.74 -46.29 -43.87
C PRO A 336 9.73 -46.24 -42.33
N ALA A 337 9.11 -47.25 -41.70
CA ALA A 337 8.92 -47.28 -40.23
C ALA A 337 10.22 -47.35 -39.42
N ASN A 338 11.33 -47.76 -40.04
CA ASN A 338 12.65 -47.90 -39.41
C ASN A 338 13.51 -46.63 -39.48
N ILE A 339 13.03 -45.52 -40.08
CA ILE A 339 13.82 -44.30 -40.26
C ILE A 339 14.20 -43.63 -38.93
N ASP A 340 13.33 -43.69 -37.91
CA ASP A 340 13.60 -43.14 -36.59
C ASP A 340 14.71 -43.94 -35.87
N GLU A 341 14.65 -45.27 -35.91
CA GLU A 341 15.70 -46.15 -35.36
C GLU A 341 17.05 -45.92 -36.06
N LEU A 342 17.02 -45.70 -37.38
CA LEU A 342 18.22 -45.41 -38.16
C LEU A 342 18.78 -44.02 -37.86
N TYR A 343 17.95 -43.05 -37.48
CA TYR A 343 18.37 -41.72 -37.05
C TYR A 343 19.06 -41.78 -35.68
N ASP A 344 18.54 -42.56 -34.74
CA ASP A 344 19.15 -42.75 -33.42
C ASP A 344 20.56 -43.35 -33.53
N LEU A 345 20.77 -44.29 -34.46
CA LEU A 345 22.08 -44.88 -34.76
C LEU A 345 23.09 -43.87 -35.37
N LEU A 346 22.64 -42.70 -35.84
CA LEU A 346 23.52 -41.63 -36.32
C LEU A 346 23.99 -40.70 -35.18
N GLU A 347 23.41 -40.80 -33.98
CA GLU A 347 23.83 -40.00 -32.84
C GLU A 347 25.20 -40.44 -32.30
N ASP A 348 25.52 -41.74 -32.37
CA ASP A 348 26.84 -42.27 -32.04
C ASP A 348 27.80 -42.16 -33.25
N PRO A 349 28.88 -41.36 -33.17
CA PRO A 349 29.84 -41.18 -34.26
C PRO A 349 30.53 -42.48 -34.71
N THR A 350 30.64 -43.48 -33.82
CA THR A 350 31.31 -44.75 -34.10
C THR A 350 30.48 -45.65 -34.99
N GLU A 351 29.17 -45.64 -34.80
CA GLU A 351 28.21 -46.45 -35.56
C GLU A 351 27.72 -45.74 -36.83
N ALA A 352 27.68 -44.40 -36.81
CA ALA A 352 27.14 -43.59 -37.91
C ALA A 352 27.76 -43.92 -39.28
N SER A 353 29.08 -44.13 -39.35
CA SER A 353 29.75 -44.43 -40.63
C SER A 353 29.40 -45.82 -41.16
N ALA A 354 29.25 -46.81 -40.27
CA ALA A 354 28.84 -48.17 -40.64
C ALA A 354 27.36 -48.21 -41.06
N THR A 355 26.51 -47.46 -40.37
CA THR A 355 25.08 -47.33 -40.70
C THR A 355 24.89 -46.67 -42.06
N VAL A 356 25.54 -45.53 -42.34
CA VAL A 356 25.53 -44.88 -43.66
C VAL A 356 26.07 -45.81 -44.77
N ALA A 357 27.03 -46.70 -44.43
CA ALA A 357 27.60 -47.66 -45.37
C ALA A 357 26.68 -48.84 -45.70
N ARG A 358 25.71 -49.19 -44.83
CA ARG A 358 24.83 -50.36 -44.96
C ARG A 358 23.47 -50.06 -45.62
N LEU A 359 23.03 -48.80 -45.62
CA LEU A 359 21.70 -48.39 -46.07
C LEU A 359 21.43 -48.62 -47.56
N ASN A 360 20.19 -48.94 -47.91
CA ASN A 360 19.76 -48.98 -49.30
C ASN A 360 19.52 -47.53 -49.83
N PRO A 361 19.49 -47.31 -51.17
CA PRO A 361 19.36 -45.96 -51.73
C PRO A 361 18.06 -45.22 -51.36
N VAL A 362 16.95 -45.96 -51.17
CA VAL A 362 15.63 -45.38 -50.84
C VAL A 362 15.58 -44.97 -49.37
N GLU A 363 16.06 -45.81 -48.46
CA GLU A 363 16.22 -45.53 -47.03
C GLU A 363 17.19 -44.36 -46.81
N ALA A 364 18.30 -44.29 -47.56
CA ALA A 364 19.25 -43.20 -47.47
C ALA A 364 18.62 -41.84 -47.81
N GLY A 365 17.75 -41.81 -48.83
CA GLY A 365 17.03 -40.59 -49.22
C GLY A 365 16.01 -40.13 -48.19
N TRP A 366 15.22 -41.06 -47.63
CA TRP A 366 14.25 -40.74 -46.57
C TRP A 366 14.96 -40.30 -45.28
N LEU A 367 16.06 -40.96 -44.91
CA LEU A 367 16.87 -40.60 -43.75
C LEU A 367 17.52 -39.22 -43.93
N ALA A 368 17.97 -38.86 -45.14
CA ALA A 368 18.48 -37.52 -45.43
C ALA A 368 17.41 -36.43 -45.26
N ARG A 369 16.17 -36.65 -45.75
CA ARG A 369 15.05 -35.70 -45.54
C ARG A 369 14.71 -35.57 -44.05
N HIS A 370 14.65 -36.69 -43.32
CA HIS A 370 14.41 -36.69 -41.88
C HIS A 370 15.52 -35.94 -41.13
N LEU A 371 16.78 -36.19 -41.47
CA LEU A 371 17.95 -35.55 -40.89
C LEU A 371 17.96 -34.04 -41.13
N HIS A 372 17.67 -33.57 -42.35
CA HIS A 372 17.55 -32.13 -42.64
C HIS A 372 16.39 -31.48 -41.90
N ALA A 373 15.22 -32.13 -41.84
CA ALA A 373 14.08 -31.63 -41.07
C ALA A 373 14.39 -31.55 -39.58
N SER A 374 15.10 -32.55 -39.03
CA SER A 374 15.55 -32.55 -37.65
C SER A 374 16.58 -31.46 -37.37
N ILE A 375 17.60 -31.29 -38.23
CA ILE A 375 18.58 -30.18 -38.13
C ILE A 375 17.85 -28.82 -38.14
N ALA A 376 16.89 -28.61 -39.03
CA ALA A 376 16.14 -27.35 -39.11
C ALA A 376 15.33 -27.10 -37.82
N LYS A 377 14.69 -28.15 -37.28
CA LYS A 377 13.92 -28.10 -36.03
C LYS A 377 14.81 -27.85 -34.82
N GLU A 378 15.96 -28.51 -34.72
CA GLU A 378 16.94 -28.30 -33.65
C GLU A 378 17.59 -26.92 -33.75
N LYS A 379 17.97 -26.44 -34.94
CA LYS A 379 18.48 -25.06 -35.13
C LYS A 379 17.46 -24.02 -34.69
N ALA A 380 16.16 -24.25 -34.94
CA ALA A 380 15.10 -23.36 -34.48
C ALA A 380 14.98 -23.31 -32.94
N LYS A 381 15.27 -24.42 -32.25
CA LYS A 381 15.22 -24.51 -30.78
C LYS A 381 16.54 -24.20 -30.08
N ALA A 382 17.66 -24.22 -30.80
CA ALA A 382 19.01 -24.05 -30.25
C ALA A 382 19.15 -22.79 -29.39
N GLY A 383 18.51 -21.68 -29.78
CA GLY A 383 18.52 -20.44 -29.00
C GLY A 383 17.88 -20.60 -27.61
N ASP A 384 16.74 -21.30 -27.54
CA ASP A 384 16.01 -21.53 -26.29
C ASP A 384 16.75 -22.53 -25.39
N ASP A 385 17.35 -23.57 -25.98
CA ASP A 385 18.14 -24.58 -25.26
C ASP A 385 19.41 -23.96 -24.67
N ILE A 386 20.13 -23.15 -25.45
CA ILE A 386 21.29 -22.37 -24.96
C ILE A 386 20.85 -21.47 -23.80
N GLU A 387 19.75 -20.73 -23.94
CA GLU A 387 19.30 -19.83 -22.87
C GLU A 387 18.83 -20.61 -21.62
N SER A 388 18.23 -21.78 -21.78
CA SER A 388 17.85 -22.68 -20.69
C SER A 388 19.06 -23.17 -19.91
N ASP A 389 20.12 -23.61 -20.59
CA ASP A 389 21.36 -24.08 -19.96
C ASP A 389 22.16 -22.93 -19.34
N LEU A 390 22.20 -21.77 -19.99
CA LEU A 390 22.78 -20.56 -19.42
C LEU A 390 22.08 -20.15 -18.12
N LYS A 391 20.75 -20.29 -18.02
CA LYS A 391 20.03 -20.00 -16.77
C LYS A 391 20.39 -20.96 -15.63
N LYS A 392 20.75 -22.21 -15.93
CA LYS A 392 21.18 -23.19 -14.92
C LYS A 392 22.59 -22.89 -14.40
N CYS A 393 23.53 -22.59 -15.31
CA CYS A 393 24.93 -22.36 -14.95
C CYS A 393 25.21 -20.92 -14.47
N TYR A 394 24.55 -19.94 -15.09
CA TYR A 394 24.70 -18.51 -14.84
C TYR A 394 23.33 -17.83 -14.71
N PRO A 395 22.59 -18.11 -13.62
CA PRO A 395 21.30 -17.49 -13.38
C PRO A 395 21.41 -15.96 -13.35
N PRO A 396 20.36 -15.23 -13.76
CA PRO A 396 20.30 -13.77 -13.62
C PRO A 396 20.49 -13.35 -12.15
N ARG A 397 21.40 -12.39 -11.92
CA ARG A 397 21.69 -11.87 -10.59
C ARG A 397 20.59 -10.91 -10.12
N GLU A 398 20.02 -11.14 -8.94
CA GLU A 398 19.05 -10.22 -8.33
C GLU A 398 19.78 -9.12 -7.53
N VAL A 399 20.27 -8.10 -8.24
CA VAL A 399 21.00 -6.98 -7.62
C VAL A 399 20.09 -5.76 -7.48
N ARG A 400 20.06 -5.15 -6.29
CA ARG A 400 19.37 -3.87 -6.06
C ARG A 400 20.34 -2.79 -5.61
N SER A 401 20.20 -1.62 -6.22
CA SER A 401 20.91 -0.41 -5.81
C SER A 401 20.17 0.27 -4.66
N PHE A 402 20.92 0.90 -3.77
CA PHE A 402 20.38 1.76 -2.74
C PHE A 402 21.35 2.91 -2.43
N ARG A 403 20.83 3.95 -1.78
CA ARG A 403 21.62 5.08 -1.31
C ARG A 403 21.12 5.51 0.06
N VAL A 404 22.02 5.90 0.96
CA VAL A 404 21.64 6.45 2.26
C VAL A 404 21.69 7.97 2.21
N VAL A 405 20.60 8.62 2.61
CA VAL A 405 20.49 10.08 2.73
C VAL A 405 20.29 10.43 4.20
N VAL A 406 21.16 11.27 4.73
CA VAL A 406 21.05 11.79 6.09
C VAL A 406 20.27 13.08 6.06
N VAL A 407 19.23 13.17 6.90
CA VAL A 407 18.34 14.32 6.96
C VAL A 407 18.08 14.76 8.40
N GLN A 408 17.68 16.03 8.54
CA GLN A 408 17.18 16.62 9.78
C GLN A 408 15.80 17.25 9.53
N ASP A 409 15.04 17.54 10.58
CA ASP A 409 13.79 18.28 10.46
C ASP A 409 14.04 19.64 9.78
N ALA A 410 13.38 19.91 8.66
CA ALA A 410 13.49 21.21 7.99
C ALA A 410 12.84 22.34 8.79
N TRP A 411 11.90 21.98 9.68
CA TRP A 411 11.24 22.90 10.57
C TRP A 411 10.84 22.23 11.88
N THR A 412 11.11 22.89 12.99
CA THR A 412 10.63 22.50 14.31
C THR A 412 9.85 23.63 14.96
N ARG A 413 8.67 23.32 15.51
CA ARG A 413 7.86 24.31 16.27
C ARG A 413 8.09 24.22 17.78
N ARG A 414 7.71 23.08 18.37
CA ARG A 414 7.57 22.95 19.83
C ARG A 414 8.73 22.23 20.51
N ARG A 415 9.51 21.45 19.77
CA ARG A 415 10.55 20.57 20.30
C ARG A 415 11.81 20.70 19.46
N PRO A 416 13.00 20.62 20.05
CA PRO A 416 14.25 20.81 19.31
C PRO A 416 14.51 19.67 18.32
N ALA A 417 15.19 20.00 17.22
CA ALA A 417 15.60 19.08 16.14
C ALA A 417 16.78 18.18 16.55
N ASN A 418 16.66 17.47 17.68
CA ASN A 418 17.76 16.68 18.24
C ASN A 418 18.07 15.42 17.43
N ARG A 419 17.08 14.91 16.69
CA ARG A 419 17.21 13.67 15.91
C ARG A 419 17.70 13.93 14.49
N VAL A 420 18.55 13.03 14.03
CA VAL A 420 18.98 12.90 12.64
C VAL A 420 18.44 11.58 12.10
N ALA A 421 17.87 11.60 10.89
CA ALA A 421 17.37 10.39 10.25
C ALA A 421 18.29 9.95 9.13
N GLN A 422 18.62 8.66 9.10
CA GLN A 422 19.23 8.00 7.95
C GLN A 422 18.12 7.33 7.14
N ILE A 423 17.90 7.83 5.93
CA ILE A 423 16.89 7.31 5.01
C ILE A 423 17.57 6.43 3.97
N THR A 424 17.27 5.13 4.01
CA THR A 424 17.66 4.20 2.95
C THR A 424 16.71 4.35 1.77
N VAL A 425 17.22 4.87 0.66
CA VAL A 425 16.52 5.03 -0.60
C VAL A 425 16.85 3.85 -1.50
N TRP A 426 15.89 2.94 -1.67
CA TRP A 426 16.02 1.80 -2.59
C TRP A 426 15.81 2.23 -4.04
N ASP A 427 16.42 1.47 -4.95
CA ASP A 427 16.35 1.66 -6.40
C ASP A 427 16.78 3.07 -6.81
N ALA A 428 17.85 3.56 -6.17
CA ALA A 428 18.34 4.93 -6.28
C ALA A 428 18.64 5.36 -7.73
N LEU A 429 19.03 4.42 -8.59
CA LEU A 429 19.30 4.67 -10.02
C LEU A 429 18.03 5.02 -10.81
N GLY A 430 16.86 4.47 -10.43
CA GLY A 430 15.59 4.74 -11.10
C GLY A 430 15.02 6.13 -10.80
N LEU A 431 15.40 6.72 -9.67
CA LEU A 431 14.99 8.08 -9.28
C LEU A 431 15.78 9.17 -10.03
N CYS A 432 16.90 8.84 -10.67
CA CYS A 432 17.75 9.78 -11.40
C CYS A 432 17.23 10.13 -12.80
N SER A 433 16.20 9.43 -13.30
CA SER A 433 15.84 9.47 -14.73
C SER A 433 14.86 10.57 -15.14
N GLU A 434 14.27 11.34 -14.22
CA GLU A 434 13.27 12.36 -14.60
C GLU A 434 13.86 13.73 -14.97
N GLU A 435 15.10 14.06 -14.57
CA GLU A 435 15.66 15.41 -14.79
C GLU A 435 17.13 15.46 -15.25
N GLY A 436 17.69 14.36 -15.78
CA GLY A 436 19.03 14.37 -16.38
C GLY A 436 20.19 14.79 -15.46
N SER A 437 19.96 14.92 -14.16
CA SER A 437 20.96 15.28 -13.16
C SER A 437 21.35 14.06 -12.34
N THR A 438 22.65 13.77 -12.30
CA THR A 438 23.26 12.64 -11.58
C THR A 438 23.09 12.71 -10.05
N ASN A 439 22.53 13.82 -9.53
CA ASN A 439 22.36 14.11 -8.11
C ASN A 439 20.93 14.55 -7.79
N VAL A 440 20.01 13.59 -7.70
CA VAL A 440 18.61 13.77 -7.25
C VAL A 440 18.54 14.47 -5.88
N PHE A 441 19.52 14.21 -5.01
CA PHE A 441 19.59 14.78 -3.67
C PHE A 441 20.78 15.73 -3.55
N GLN A 442 20.51 16.99 -3.21
CA GLN A 442 21.53 17.99 -2.97
C GLN A 442 21.60 18.33 -1.48
N VAL A 443 22.82 18.37 -0.94
CA VAL A 443 23.07 18.79 0.45
C VAL A 443 22.64 20.24 0.62
N GLY A 444 21.95 20.53 1.73
CA GLY A 444 21.38 21.84 2.05
C GLY A 444 20.00 22.11 1.45
N GLN A 445 19.46 21.21 0.64
CA GLN A 445 18.11 21.35 0.08
C GLN A 445 17.05 20.72 0.98
N LYS A 446 15.84 21.30 0.93
CA LYS A 446 14.67 20.82 1.66
C LYS A 446 13.80 19.97 0.73
N TYR A 447 13.27 18.89 1.28
CA TYR A 447 12.40 17.98 0.57
C TYR A 447 11.20 17.62 1.43
N LEU A 448 10.03 17.64 0.81
CA LEU A 448 8.84 16.97 1.30
C LEU A 448 8.91 15.50 0.86
N ILE A 449 9.01 14.60 1.82
CA ILE A 449 9.18 13.16 1.60
C ILE A 449 7.91 12.46 2.04
N THR A 450 7.33 11.65 1.16
CA THR A 450 6.11 10.90 1.46
C THR A 450 6.37 9.40 1.65
N ASN A 451 5.51 8.77 2.44
CA ASN A 451 5.43 7.31 2.59
C ASN A 451 6.74 6.64 3.06
N LEU A 452 7.35 7.16 4.13
CA LEU A 452 8.53 6.52 4.76
C LEU A 452 8.11 5.47 5.79
N ILE A 453 8.97 4.49 6.05
CA ILE A 453 8.75 3.49 7.09
C ILE A 453 9.92 3.46 8.09
N PRO A 454 9.65 3.32 9.39
CA PRO A 454 10.68 2.98 10.38
C PRO A 454 11.37 1.66 10.05
N THR A 455 12.69 1.62 10.14
CA THR A 455 13.50 0.40 10.04
C THR A 455 14.48 0.32 11.21
N GLN A 456 15.12 -0.84 11.39
CA GLN A 456 16.14 -1.05 12.44
C GLN A 456 15.66 -0.60 13.83
N GLN A 457 14.47 -1.04 14.25
CA GLN A 457 13.80 -0.52 15.45
C GLN A 457 14.66 -0.57 16.71
N SER A 458 15.50 -1.59 16.87
CA SER A 458 16.42 -1.75 18.01
C SER A 458 17.58 -0.75 18.03
N ALA A 459 17.90 -0.12 16.89
CA ALA A 459 19.01 0.83 16.75
C ALA A 459 18.59 2.29 16.95
N TRP A 460 17.29 2.57 17.13
CA TRP A 460 16.83 3.95 17.31
C TRP A 460 17.30 4.50 18.65
N MET A 461 17.95 5.65 18.59
CA MET A 461 18.34 6.40 19.78
C MET A 461 17.16 7.21 20.34
N ASN A 462 17.32 7.70 21.56
CA ASN A 462 16.30 8.48 22.26
C ASN A 462 16.15 9.90 21.65
N HIS A 463 16.10 10.93 22.49
CA HIS A 463 15.82 12.32 22.06
C HIS A 463 16.98 13.27 22.38
N GLU A 464 18.17 12.73 22.64
CA GLU A 464 19.37 13.52 22.90
C GLU A 464 19.92 14.13 21.60
N PRO A 465 20.61 15.28 21.65
CA PRO A 465 21.21 15.88 20.46
C PRO A 465 22.14 14.91 19.72
N GLY A 466 21.92 14.75 18.42
CA GLY A 466 22.67 13.79 17.60
C GLY A 466 22.10 12.37 17.59
N SER A 467 20.97 12.13 18.28
CA SER A 467 20.28 10.85 18.25
C SER A 467 19.92 10.44 16.81
N GLN A 468 20.22 9.20 16.45
CA GLN A 468 19.96 8.69 15.11
C GLN A 468 18.72 7.82 15.06
N ILE A 469 17.95 7.96 13.98
CA ILE A 469 16.83 7.08 13.64
C ILE A 469 16.98 6.59 12.20
N PHE A 470 16.36 5.44 11.90
CA PHE A 470 16.53 4.77 10.62
C PHE A 470 15.18 4.62 9.93
N LEU A 471 15.10 5.12 8.70
CA LEU A 471 13.92 5.11 7.85
C LEU A 471 14.25 4.46 6.50
N SER A 472 13.24 3.95 5.81
CA SER A 472 13.37 3.45 4.44
C SER A 472 12.28 4.00 3.56
N THR A 473 12.59 4.21 2.28
CA THR A 473 11.58 4.47 1.26
C THR A 473 10.78 3.21 0.94
N ARG A 474 9.58 3.43 0.42
CA ARG A 474 8.69 2.44 -0.19
C ARG A 474 8.61 2.73 -1.70
N ARG A 475 7.98 1.81 -2.46
CA ARG A 475 7.74 2.01 -3.91
C ARG A 475 6.89 3.25 -4.21
N ASP A 476 5.98 3.60 -3.30
CA ASP A 476 5.10 4.76 -3.35
C ASP A 476 5.68 6.01 -2.67
N SER A 477 6.95 5.98 -2.22
CA SER A 477 7.61 7.19 -1.72
C SER A 477 7.85 8.19 -2.84
N ARG A 478 7.66 9.47 -2.53
CA ARG A 478 7.97 10.59 -3.42
C ARG A 478 8.80 11.62 -2.66
N TRP A 479 9.70 12.26 -3.39
CA TRP A 479 10.53 13.35 -2.91
C TRP A 479 10.19 14.58 -3.73
N THR A 480 9.68 15.61 -3.08
CA THR A 480 9.34 16.88 -3.72
C THR A 480 10.21 17.96 -3.13
N ARG A 481 11.06 18.59 -3.94
CA ARG A 481 11.89 19.70 -3.50
C ARG A 481 11.00 20.86 -3.08
N THR A 482 11.28 21.45 -1.92
CA THR A 482 10.58 22.63 -1.41
C THR A 482 11.53 23.83 -1.44
N GLN A 483 10.98 25.01 -1.72
CA GLN A 483 11.72 26.27 -1.75
C GLN A 483 12.16 26.72 -0.35
#